data_AF-A0A7S1F3P8-F1
#
_entry.id   AF-A0A7S1F3P8-F1
#
_cell.length_a   1.000
_cell.length_b   1.000
_cell.length_c   1.000
_cell.angle_alpha   90.00
_cell.angle_beta   90.00
_cell.angle_gamma   90.00
#
_symmetry.space_group_name_H-M   'P 1'
#
loop_
_entity.id
_entity.type
_entity.pdbx_description
1 polymer ?
#
loop_
_entity_poly.entity_id
_entity_poly.type
_entity_poly.pdbx_seq_one_letter_code
_entity_poly.pdbx_strand_id
1 'polypeptide(L)'
;VEDETTESVQLTVASMLFGFLAFDILLVYFVTYPDPQVQGEAYKMIATTVSIFMSVQMNQAIFTFFLKQVVKAPPPRGLGFGPPGHWHYIVVGVILLAVFFTGISVFSYRWREDLEKLFAVRTIGGHLAAFAGISLFGHLQLKVTLVYGYGMTGGIAVAVLAMVTFPLLNMSSTYIRNRIFAEEQGLVSEPVEEEETWVENLHEGEDEAYALVVSFCISQIITMGVCGQMEHVQDAATEHTLREVLFMTFWGVLSLFLLMAATWIRYHCESAHRQKPGRFNRKRTAENLQNLMACVMSWCFLATSTWGLRLVIHMPELARITSAFCVTLVAIVCIVLLDRLADIFRDRKALQEIGDDGEVEAMMESGDKVGILVDSGTHEKTLRTVINGLALLVGLTWDLAFEASNEVIVEGSSFSRKHPVICEIIIATMLAGIVMPAWLKHLVPKARMTDLEIEESSNLVKQMKNEVFTNMKRNFASKRR
;
A
#
# COMPACT_ATOMS: atom_id res chain seq x y z
N VAL A 1 21.26 33.47 -10.29
CA VAL A 1 21.76 32.21 -9.71
C VAL A 1 21.56 32.15 -8.19
N GLU A 2 22.34 32.84 -7.33
CA GLU A 2 22.10 32.76 -5.86
C GLU A 2 20.70 33.24 -5.44
N ASP A 3 20.21 34.35 -6.01
CA ASP A 3 18.87 34.87 -5.70
C ASP A 3 17.75 33.94 -6.19
N GLU A 4 17.86 33.40 -7.41
CA GLU A 4 16.87 32.47 -7.99
C GLU A 4 16.77 31.17 -7.18
N THR A 5 17.90 30.65 -6.68
CA THR A 5 17.88 29.45 -5.82
C THR A 5 17.27 29.71 -4.45
N THR A 6 17.39 30.93 -3.95
CA THR A 6 16.81 31.28 -2.65
C THR A 6 15.29 31.45 -2.76
N GLU A 7 14.83 32.07 -3.84
CA GLU A 7 13.40 32.25 -4.12
C GLU A 7 12.67 30.91 -4.34
N SER A 8 13.26 29.98 -5.10
CA SER A 8 12.66 28.65 -5.34
C SER A 8 12.50 27.82 -4.06
N VAL A 9 13.51 27.85 -3.19
CA VAL A 9 13.48 27.17 -1.89
C VAL A 9 12.43 27.82 -0.99
N GLN A 10 12.38 29.15 -0.90
CA GLN A 10 11.38 29.86 -0.11
C GLN A 10 9.95 29.55 -0.56
N LEU A 11 9.70 29.58 -1.88
CA LEU A 11 8.41 29.22 -2.45
C LEU A 11 8.03 27.78 -2.11
N THR A 12 8.97 26.84 -2.28
CA THR A 12 8.74 25.42 -1.96
C THR A 12 8.40 25.22 -0.49
N VAL A 13 9.16 25.84 0.42
CA VAL A 13 8.89 25.77 1.87
C VAL A 13 7.54 26.38 2.21
N ALA A 14 7.21 27.56 1.65
CA ALA A 14 5.91 28.19 1.88
C ALA A 14 4.76 27.31 1.38
N SER A 15 4.86 26.79 0.15
CA SER A 15 3.87 25.88 -0.44
C SER A 15 3.71 24.59 0.39
N MET A 16 4.81 24.02 0.88
CA MET A 16 4.76 22.86 1.78
C MET A 16 4.02 23.20 3.07
N LEU A 17 4.36 24.28 3.76
CA LEU A 17 3.72 24.66 5.02
C LEU A 17 2.21 24.89 4.87
N PHE A 18 1.78 25.64 3.85
CA PHE A 18 0.36 25.87 3.58
C PHE A 18 -0.35 24.58 3.12
N GLY A 19 0.32 23.79 2.28
CA GLY A 19 -0.20 22.50 1.82
C GLY A 19 -0.43 21.54 2.98
N PHE A 20 0.55 21.38 3.87
CA PHE A 20 0.43 20.54 5.07
C PHE A 20 -0.68 21.02 5.98
N LEU A 21 -0.81 22.32 6.22
CA LEU A 21 -1.93 22.84 7.02
C LEU A 21 -3.29 22.48 6.43
N ALA A 22 -3.47 22.68 5.11
CA ALA A 22 -4.73 22.35 4.43
C ALA A 22 -4.99 20.83 4.45
N PHE A 23 -3.95 20.04 4.22
CA PHE A 23 -3.99 18.58 4.26
C PHE A 23 -4.30 18.02 5.63
N ASP A 24 -3.68 18.53 6.69
CA ASP A 24 -3.93 18.10 8.06
C ASP A 24 -5.38 18.39 8.46
N ILE A 25 -5.90 19.57 8.09
CA ILE A 25 -7.32 19.90 8.29
C ILE A 25 -8.22 18.94 7.51
N LEU A 26 -7.91 18.65 6.25
CA LEU A 26 -8.65 17.70 5.41
C LEU A 26 -8.64 16.29 6.01
N LEU A 27 -7.47 15.81 6.47
CA LEU A 27 -7.34 14.52 7.14
C LEU A 27 -8.17 14.48 8.41
N VAL A 28 -8.15 15.54 9.23
CA VAL A 28 -9.01 15.62 10.43
C VAL A 28 -10.48 15.52 10.05
N TYR A 29 -10.93 16.22 9.02
CA TYR A 29 -12.31 16.07 8.53
C TYR A 29 -12.60 14.66 8.03
N PHE A 30 -11.64 14.03 7.35
CA PHE A 30 -11.82 12.70 6.78
C PHE A 30 -11.92 11.61 7.88
N VAL A 31 -11.04 11.65 8.88
CA VAL A 31 -11.09 10.71 10.02
C VAL A 31 -12.21 10.98 11.02
N THR A 32 -12.88 12.14 10.92
CA THR A 32 -14.06 12.50 11.71
C THR A 32 -15.35 12.53 10.89
N TYR A 33 -15.32 11.98 9.67
CA TYR A 33 -16.46 11.97 8.76
C TYR A 33 -17.68 11.31 9.42
N PRO A 34 -18.92 11.81 9.28
CA PRO A 34 -20.07 11.28 10.03
C PRO A 34 -20.38 9.80 9.81
N ASP A 35 -19.94 9.24 8.68
CA ASP A 35 -20.08 7.83 8.35
C ASP A 35 -18.95 6.98 8.97
N PRO A 36 -19.28 6.02 9.85
CA PRO A 36 -18.29 5.12 10.45
C PRO A 36 -17.48 4.30 9.42
N GLN A 37 -18.05 3.96 8.27
CA GLN A 37 -17.34 3.18 7.25
C GLN A 37 -16.26 4.01 6.57
N VAL A 38 -16.62 5.23 6.14
CA VAL A 38 -15.65 6.21 5.64
C VAL A 38 -14.54 6.46 6.66
N GLN A 39 -14.86 6.57 7.96
CA GLN A 39 -13.83 6.69 9.00
C GLN A 39 -12.90 5.48 9.03
N GLY A 40 -13.45 4.26 9.01
CA GLY A 40 -12.67 3.02 8.99
C GLY A 40 -11.72 2.97 7.79
N GLU A 41 -12.22 3.25 6.59
CA GLU A 41 -11.41 3.32 5.37
C GLU A 41 -10.37 4.45 5.41
N ALA A 42 -10.70 5.59 6.03
CA ALA A 42 -9.73 6.67 6.28
C ALA A 42 -8.58 6.20 7.18
N TYR A 43 -8.88 5.51 8.29
CA TYR A 43 -7.84 4.97 9.18
C TYR A 43 -6.99 3.90 8.49
N LYS A 44 -7.60 3.00 7.69
CA LYS A 44 -6.87 2.02 6.88
C LYS A 44 -5.93 2.73 5.90
N MET A 45 -6.43 3.72 5.16
CA MET A 45 -5.62 4.49 4.21
C MET A 45 -4.41 5.16 4.88
N ILE A 46 -4.64 5.84 6.01
CA ILE A 46 -3.56 6.53 6.75
C ILE A 46 -2.59 5.51 7.32
N ALA A 47 -3.08 4.41 7.91
CA ALA A 47 -2.23 3.37 8.48
C ALA A 47 -1.33 2.73 7.41
N THR A 48 -1.87 2.39 6.24
CA THR A 48 -1.11 1.87 5.10
C THR A 48 -0.09 2.90 4.62
N THR A 49 -0.49 4.16 4.41
CA THR A 49 0.40 5.25 3.98
C THR A 49 1.60 5.41 4.93
N VAL A 50 1.34 5.47 6.24
CA VAL A 50 2.38 5.60 7.26
C VAL A 50 3.31 4.39 7.26
N SER A 51 2.77 3.18 7.09
CA SER A 51 3.60 1.97 7.05
C SER A 51 4.49 1.88 5.80
N ILE A 52 4.00 2.30 4.63
CA ILE A 52 4.77 2.41 3.39
C ILE A 52 5.92 3.38 3.62
N PHE A 53 5.60 4.59 4.10
CA PHE A 53 6.58 5.63 4.38
C PHE A 53 7.68 5.16 5.33
N MET A 54 7.32 4.59 6.49
CA MET A 54 8.31 4.08 7.44
C MET A 54 9.21 3.02 6.81
N SER A 55 8.63 2.13 6.00
CA SER A 55 9.36 1.05 5.35
C SER A 55 10.32 1.56 4.28
N VAL A 56 9.92 2.54 3.45
CA VAL A 56 10.83 3.15 2.47
C VAL A 56 11.98 3.85 3.15
N GLN A 57 11.71 4.68 4.16
CA GLN A 57 12.74 5.43 4.86
C GLN A 57 13.78 4.51 5.53
N MET A 58 13.31 3.44 6.16
CA MET A 58 14.19 2.42 6.73
C MET A 58 14.99 1.71 5.63
N ASN A 59 14.33 1.30 4.54
CA ASN A 59 14.99 0.62 3.43
C ASN A 59 16.06 1.49 2.76
N GLN A 60 15.75 2.76 2.46
CA GLN A 60 16.70 3.72 1.90
C GLN A 60 17.92 3.91 2.81
N ALA A 61 17.72 4.12 4.12
CA ALA A 61 18.82 4.25 5.07
C ALA A 61 19.71 3.00 5.09
N ILE A 62 19.11 1.81 5.04
CA ILE A 62 19.82 0.53 4.99
C ILE A 62 20.62 0.38 3.69
N PHE A 63 20.00 0.64 2.53
CA PHE A 63 20.69 0.60 1.23
C PHE A 63 21.83 1.61 1.16
N THR A 64 21.61 2.85 1.60
CA THR A 64 22.64 3.88 1.65
C THR A 64 23.80 3.45 2.55
N PHE A 65 23.53 2.84 3.70
CA PHE A 65 24.58 2.31 4.56
C PHE A 65 25.40 1.24 3.84
N PHE A 66 24.78 0.20 3.28
CA PHE A 66 25.50 -0.87 2.60
C PHE A 66 26.26 -0.37 1.36
N LEU A 67 25.64 0.46 0.53
CA LEU A 67 26.25 0.90 -0.73
C LEU A 67 27.31 1.98 -0.52
N LYS A 68 27.01 3.03 0.27
CA LYS A 68 27.93 4.15 0.44
C LYS A 68 29.01 3.87 1.51
N GLN A 69 28.71 3.10 2.57
CA GLN A 69 29.70 2.78 3.61
C GLN A 69 30.37 1.43 3.40
N VAL A 70 29.60 0.34 3.26
CA VAL A 70 30.22 -1.00 3.21
C VAL A 70 30.92 -1.23 1.87
N VAL A 71 30.26 -0.94 0.75
CA VAL A 71 30.80 -1.20 -0.60
C VAL A 71 31.82 -0.14 -1.02
N LYS A 72 31.45 1.14 -0.96
CA LYS A 72 32.26 2.24 -1.51
C LYS A 72 33.44 2.67 -0.63
N ALA A 73 33.31 2.67 0.70
CA ALA A 73 34.34 3.25 1.56
C ALA A 73 35.65 2.42 1.52
N PRO A 74 36.83 3.05 1.57
CA PRO A 74 38.10 2.33 1.58
C PRO A 74 38.32 1.55 2.89
N PRO A 75 39.14 0.47 2.87
CA PRO A 75 39.56 -0.22 4.08
C PRO A 75 40.24 0.73 5.08
N PRO A 76 40.05 0.55 6.41
CA PRO A 76 39.31 -0.54 7.07
C PRO A 76 37.80 -0.30 7.23
N ARG A 77 37.27 0.83 6.72
CA ARG A 77 35.86 1.21 6.95
C ARG A 77 34.88 0.48 6.01
N GLY A 78 35.34 0.11 4.82
CA GLY A 78 34.56 -0.63 3.83
C GLY A 78 35.45 -1.48 2.92
N LEU A 79 34.88 -1.93 1.80
CA LEU A 79 35.51 -2.85 0.86
C LEU A 79 36.34 -2.15 -0.23
N GLY A 80 36.13 -0.86 -0.46
CA GLY A 80 36.90 -0.07 -1.43
C GLY A 80 36.60 -0.40 -2.90
N PHE A 81 35.40 -0.89 -3.24
CA PHE A 81 35.04 -1.24 -4.62
C PHE A 81 34.74 -0.03 -5.52
N GLY A 82 34.88 1.19 -5.00
CA GLY A 82 34.58 2.42 -5.75
C GLY A 82 33.08 2.75 -5.77
N PRO A 83 32.62 3.59 -6.71
CA PRO A 83 31.22 3.96 -6.83
C PRO A 83 30.31 2.73 -7.06
N PRO A 84 29.17 2.61 -6.35
CA PRO A 84 28.31 1.44 -6.48
C PRO A 84 27.64 1.41 -7.86
N GLY A 85 28.04 0.48 -8.72
CA GLY A 85 27.30 0.15 -9.96
C GLY A 85 26.10 -0.79 -9.73
N HIS A 86 25.29 -1.04 -10.76
CA HIS A 86 24.05 -1.84 -10.68
C HIS A 86 24.21 -3.23 -10.03
N TRP A 87 25.35 -3.90 -10.20
CA TRP A 87 25.58 -5.21 -9.56
C TRP A 87 25.59 -5.14 -8.03
N HIS A 88 26.07 -4.03 -7.46
CA HIS A 88 26.07 -3.86 -6.00
C HIS A 88 24.64 -3.71 -5.48
N TYR A 89 23.79 -2.94 -6.18
CA TYR A 89 22.37 -2.82 -5.85
C TYR A 89 21.64 -4.15 -5.95
N ILE A 90 21.90 -4.94 -7.00
CA ILE A 90 21.33 -6.28 -7.17
C ILE A 90 21.77 -7.19 -6.02
N VAL A 91 23.06 -7.27 -5.70
CA VAL A 91 23.56 -8.15 -4.62
C VAL A 91 23.02 -7.74 -3.26
N VAL A 92 23.07 -6.44 -2.92
CA VAL A 92 22.51 -5.94 -1.65
C VAL A 92 21.00 -6.18 -1.61
N GLY A 93 20.29 -5.97 -2.73
CA GLY A 93 18.86 -6.25 -2.84
C GLY A 93 18.49 -7.71 -2.63
N VAL A 94 19.27 -8.67 -3.18
CA VAL A 94 19.08 -10.11 -2.90
C VAL A 94 19.25 -10.41 -1.41
N ILE A 95 20.30 -9.87 -0.79
CA ILE A 95 20.57 -10.10 0.64
C ILE A 95 19.44 -9.52 1.50
N LEU A 96 19.05 -8.27 1.26
CA LEU A 96 18.00 -7.61 2.03
C LEU A 96 16.62 -8.24 1.80
N LEU A 97 16.29 -8.64 0.57
CA LEU A 97 15.06 -9.37 0.29
C LEU A 97 15.02 -10.67 1.09
N ALA A 98 16.10 -11.47 1.07
CA ALA A 98 16.16 -12.70 1.85
C ALA A 98 16.05 -12.46 3.37
N VAL A 99 16.72 -11.43 3.88
CA VAL A 99 16.68 -11.04 5.30
C VAL A 99 15.27 -10.60 5.71
N PHE A 100 14.63 -9.69 4.98
CA PHE A 100 13.30 -9.19 5.33
C PHE A 100 12.24 -10.27 5.15
N PHE A 101 12.31 -11.06 4.09
CA PHE A 101 11.37 -12.15 3.85
C PHE A 101 11.44 -13.22 4.95
N THR A 102 12.65 -13.62 5.36
CA THR A 102 12.84 -14.51 6.52
C THR A 102 12.42 -13.82 7.83
N GLY A 103 12.70 -12.52 7.95
CA GLY A 103 12.34 -11.70 9.10
C GLY A 103 10.83 -11.69 9.37
N ILE A 104 10.01 -11.52 8.32
CA ILE A 104 8.54 -11.61 8.44
C ILE A 104 8.17 -12.95 9.09
N SER A 105 8.71 -14.07 8.61
CA SER A 105 8.38 -15.39 9.17
C SER A 105 8.78 -15.54 10.64
N VAL A 106 10.00 -15.13 10.99
CA VAL A 106 10.53 -15.26 12.35
C VAL A 106 9.77 -14.35 13.32
N PHE A 107 9.55 -13.09 12.95
CA PHE A 107 8.90 -12.12 13.80
C PHE A 107 7.39 -12.36 13.93
N SER A 108 6.70 -12.79 12.86
CA SER A 108 5.28 -13.16 12.94
C SER A 108 5.07 -14.33 13.87
N TYR A 109 5.93 -15.35 13.81
CA TYR A 109 5.88 -16.46 14.75
C TYR A 109 6.20 -16.03 16.19
N ARG A 110 7.18 -15.13 16.39
CA ARG A 110 7.58 -14.60 17.71
C ARG A 110 6.49 -13.79 18.39
N TRP A 111 5.65 -13.11 17.62
CA TRP A 111 4.57 -12.24 18.10
C TRP A 111 3.17 -12.77 17.73
N ARG A 112 3.03 -14.08 17.50
CA ARG A 112 1.76 -14.71 17.10
C ARG A 112 0.60 -14.48 18.08
N GLU A 113 0.90 -14.31 19.37
CA GLU A 113 -0.09 -14.06 20.42
C GLU A 113 -0.50 -12.57 20.54
N ASP A 114 0.27 -11.66 19.94
CA ASP A 114 0.04 -10.22 20.02
C ASP A 114 -0.40 -9.70 18.64
N LEU A 115 -1.70 -9.63 18.42
CA LEU A 115 -2.28 -9.27 17.12
C LEU A 115 -1.86 -7.86 16.64
N GLU A 116 -1.60 -6.92 17.54
CA GLU A 116 -1.16 -5.56 17.16
C GLU A 116 0.27 -5.60 16.61
N LYS A 117 1.17 -6.30 17.31
CA LYS A 117 2.55 -6.50 16.83
C LYS A 117 2.60 -7.37 15.58
N LEU A 118 1.77 -8.40 15.49
CA LEU A 118 1.68 -9.27 14.33
C LEU A 118 1.25 -8.48 13.08
N PHE A 119 0.23 -7.63 13.21
CA PHE A 119 -0.18 -6.73 12.13
C PHE A 119 0.96 -5.79 11.70
N ALA A 120 1.72 -5.28 12.68
CA ALA A 120 2.85 -4.41 12.39
C ALA A 120 3.97 -5.12 11.62
N VAL A 121 4.29 -6.35 12.01
CA VAL A 121 5.30 -7.19 11.34
C VAL A 121 4.86 -7.52 9.93
N ARG A 122 3.60 -7.93 9.76
CA ARG A 122 2.98 -8.18 8.46
C ARG A 122 3.16 -6.99 7.54
N THR A 123 2.66 -5.83 7.94
CA THR A 123 2.55 -4.67 7.05
C THR A 123 3.91 -3.99 6.84
N ILE A 124 4.68 -3.71 7.90
CA ILE A 124 6.01 -3.09 7.74
C ILE A 124 7.01 -4.07 7.11
N GLY A 125 6.99 -5.33 7.53
CA GLY A 125 7.86 -6.36 6.98
C GLY A 125 7.58 -6.64 5.51
N GLY A 126 6.29 -6.76 5.13
CA GLY A 126 5.85 -6.88 3.74
C GLY A 126 6.34 -5.73 2.87
N HIS A 127 6.16 -4.49 3.32
CA HIS A 127 6.67 -3.31 2.62
C HIS A 127 8.21 -3.25 2.55
N LEU A 128 8.94 -3.58 3.63
CA LEU A 128 10.41 -3.66 3.59
C LEU A 128 10.90 -4.69 2.56
N ALA A 129 10.30 -5.88 2.54
CA ALA A 129 10.58 -6.89 1.53
C ALA A 129 10.23 -6.40 0.12
N ALA A 130 9.11 -5.68 -0.04
CA ALA A 130 8.71 -5.07 -1.30
C ALA A 130 9.77 -4.09 -1.82
N PHE A 131 10.23 -3.15 -1.00
CA PHE A 131 11.22 -2.15 -1.44
C PHE A 131 12.61 -2.74 -1.70
N ALA A 132 13.01 -3.77 -0.94
CA ALA A 132 14.20 -4.54 -1.27
C ALA A 132 14.06 -5.25 -2.63
N GLY A 133 12.89 -5.84 -2.90
CA GLY A 133 12.55 -6.46 -4.18
C GLY A 133 12.50 -5.45 -5.34
N ILE A 134 11.90 -4.28 -5.15
CA ILE A 134 11.84 -3.20 -6.16
C ILE A 134 13.26 -2.75 -6.52
N SER A 135 14.12 -2.54 -5.52
CA SER A 135 15.52 -2.19 -5.76
C SER A 135 16.25 -3.29 -6.54
N LEU A 136 16.10 -4.55 -6.13
CA LEU A 136 16.68 -5.71 -6.82
C LEU A 136 16.23 -5.81 -8.28
N PHE A 137 14.92 -5.96 -8.52
CA PHE A 137 14.38 -6.25 -9.83
C PHE A 137 14.37 -5.01 -10.73
N GLY A 138 14.25 -3.80 -10.18
CA GLY A 138 14.38 -2.55 -10.93
C GLY A 138 15.78 -2.35 -11.50
N HIS A 139 16.83 -2.54 -10.69
CA HIS A 139 18.21 -2.46 -11.19
C HIS A 139 18.54 -3.60 -12.16
N LEU A 140 17.96 -4.78 -11.96
CA LEU A 140 18.10 -5.90 -12.89
C LEU A 140 17.41 -5.59 -14.24
N GLN A 141 16.19 -5.06 -14.22
CA GLN A 141 15.48 -4.61 -15.44
C GLN A 141 16.29 -3.55 -16.18
N LEU A 142 16.76 -2.49 -15.50
CA LEU A 142 17.58 -1.44 -16.10
C LEU A 142 18.82 -2.03 -16.79
N LYS A 143 19.52 -2.93 -16.10
CA LYS A 143 20.72 -3.56 -16.64
C LYS A 143 20.41 -4.43 -17.87
N VAL A 144 19.40 -5.28 -17.81
CA VAL A 144 19.05 -6.18 -18.93
C VAL A 144 18.54 -5.38 -20.14
N THR A 145 17.70 -4.37 -19.89
CA THR A 145 17.11 -3.53 -20.93
C THR A 145 18.13 -2.61 -21.57
N LEU A 146 18.87 -1.82 -20.79
CA LEU A 146 19.74 -0.75 -21.29
C LEU A 146 21.18 -1.23 -21.52
N VAL A 147 21.77 -1.96 -20.57
CA VAL A 147 23.19 -2.33 -20.65
C VAL A 147 23.42 -3.50 -21.60
N TYR A 148 22.52 -4.49 -21.60
CA TYR A 148 22.60 -5.63 -22.52
C TYR A 148 21.81 -5.43 -23.81
N GLY A 149 21.01 -4.37 -23.92
CA GLY A 149 20.31 -4.01 -25.16
C GLY A 149 19.12 -4.91 -25.52
N TYR A 150 18.56 -5.67 -24.56
CA TYR A 150 17.39 -6.53 -24.82
C TYR A 150 16.06 -5.77 -24.90
N GLY A 151 16.04 -4.46 -24.60
CA GLY A 151 14.86 -3.61 -24.70
C GLY A 151 13.66 -4.18 -23.94
N MET A 152 12.47 -4.11 -24.55
CA MET A 152 11.22 -4.60 -23.94
C MET A 152 11.22 -6.09 -23.58
N THR A 153 11.88 -6.91 -24.38
CA THR A 153 11.97 -8.37 -24.10
C THR A 153 12.75 -8.64 -22.81
N GLY A 154 13.79 -7.85 -22.54
CA GLY A 154 14.56 -7.91 -21.30
C GLY A 154 13.72 -7.53 -20.09
N GLY A 155 12.98 -6.42 -20.18
CA GLY A 155 12.06 -5.97 -19.13
C GLY A 155 11.01 -7.03 -18.77
N ILE A 156 10.38 -7.63 -19.80
CA ILE A 156 9.39 -8.73 -19.65
C ILE A 156 10.03 -9.95 -18.99
N ALA A 157 11.23 -10.36 -19.42
CA ALA A 157 11.91 -11.51 -18.84
C ALA A 157 12.18 -11.34 -17.34
N VAL A 158 12.57 -10.14 -16.89
CA VAL A 158 12.79 -9.87 -15.47
C VAL A 158 11.47 -9.79 -14.69
N ALA A 159 10.39 -9.26 -15.27
CA ALA A 159 9.07 -9.29 -14.62
C ALA A 159 8.58 -10.75 -14.43
N VAL A 160 8.80 -11.62 -15.41
CA VAL A 160 8.52 -13.05 -15.30
C VAL A 160 9.40 -13.70 -14.23
N LEU A 161 10.67 -13.34 -14.16
CA LEU A 161 11.57 -13.80 -13.09
C LEU A 161 11.05 -13.41 -11.71
N ALA A 162 10.59 -12.17 -11.51
CA ALA A 162 9.98 -11.73 -10.26
C ALA A 162 8.70 -12.54 -9.94
N MET A 163 7.83 -12.76 -10.94
CA MET A 163 6.60 -13.55 -10.80
C MET A 163 6.86 -14.99 -10.37
N VAL A 164 7.98 -15.59 -10.77
CA VAL A 164 8.37 -16.96 -10.37
C VAL A 164 9.09 -16.97 -9.02
N THR A 165 9.91 -15.95 -8.73
CA THR A 165 10.75 -15.90 -7.52
C THR A 165 9.91 -15.88 -6.25
N PHE A 166 8.88 -15.04 -6.17
CA PHE A 166 8.06 -14.91 -4.96
C PHE A 166 7.29 -16.20 -4.59
N PRO A 167 6.59 -16.88 -5.51
CA PRO A 167 6.02 -18.20 -5.21
C PRO A 167 7.05 -19.19 -4.68
N LEU A 168 8.28 -19.19 -5.21
CA LEU A 168 9.37 -20.03 -4.69
C LEU A 168 9.81 -19.62 -3.29
N LEU A 169 9.88 -18.32 -2.99
CA LEU A 169 10.14 -17.80 -1.65
C LEU A 169 9.02 -18.19 -0.68
N ASN A 170 7.75 -18.04 -1.04
CA ASN A 170 6.60 -18.43 -0.23
C ASN A 170 6.59 -19.94 0.04
N MET A 171 6.89 -20.76 -0.98
CA MET A 171 7.03 -22.22 -0.84
C MET A 171 8.17 -22.58 0.11
N SER A 172 9.32 -21.90 0.01
CA SER A 172 10.48 -22.12 0.86
C SER A 172 10.21 -21.69 2.30
N SER A 173 9.60 -20.52 2.51
CA SER A 173 9.14 -20.00 3.81
C SER A 173 8.18 -20.98 4.49
N THR A 174 7.19 -21.46 3.74
CA THR A 174 6.22 -22.47 4.24
C THR A 174 6.93 -23.78 4.60
N TYR A 175 7.83 -24.27 3.75
CA TYR A 175 8.57 -25.50 4.02
C TYR A 175 9.43 -25.37 5.28
N ILE A 176 10.21 -24.29 5.41
CA ILE A 176 11.08 -24.03 6.55
C ILE A 176 10.26 -23.90 7.83
N ARG A 177 9.16 -23.12 7.79
CA ARG A 177 8.23 -22.94 8.90
C ARG A 177 7.66 -24.27 9.37
N ASN A 178 7.12 -25.07 8.44
CA ASN A 178 6.57 -26.38 8.76
C ASN A 178 7.64 -27.34 9.29
N ARG A 179 8.92 -27.16 8.97
CA ARG A 179 10.01 -27.98 9.53
C ARG A 179 10.45 -27.54 10.91
N ILE A 180 10.58 -26.23 11.13
CA ILE A 180 11.06 -25.68 12.40
C ILE A 180 9.97 -25.78 13.48
N PHE A 181 8.70 -25.56 13.13
CA PHE A 181 7.62 -25.50 14.09
C PHE A 181 6.79 -26.78 14.20
N ALA A 182 6.98 -27.77 13.30
CA ALA A 182 6.31 -29.07 13.43
C ALA A 182 6.67 -29.81 14.73
N GLU A 183 7.85 -29.57 15.30
CA GLU A 183 8.27 -30.23 16.53
C GLU A 183 7.48 -29.75 17.76
N GLU A 184 7.10 -28.47 17.80
CA GLU A 184 6.17 -27.95 18.82
C GLU A 184 4.72 -28.38 18.59
N GLN A 185 4.34 -28.62 17.32
CA GLN A 185 2.97 -29.01 16.94
C GLN A 185 2.66 -30.49 17.18
N GLY A 186 3.64 -31.32 17.53
CA GLY A 186 3.55 -32.78 17.67
C GLY A 186 2.57 -33.32 18.73
N LEU A 187 1.71 -32.48 19.31
CA LEU A 187 0.76 -32.84 20.37
C LEU A 187 -0.70 -32.43 20.12
N VAL A 188 -1.02 -31.69 19.04
CA VAL A 188 -2.39 -31.22 18.82
C VAL A 188 -2.91 -31.72 17.47
N SER A 189 -3.89 -32.62 17.50
CA SER A 189 -4.48 -33.27 16.32
C SER A 189 -5.47 -32.39 15.55
N GLU A 190 -5.81 -31.21 16.07
CA GLU A 190 -6.71 -30.25 15.42
C GLU A 190 -6.03 -28.88 15.34
N PRO A 191 -6.06 -28.21 14.16
CA PRO A 191 -5.53 -26.87 14.03
C PRO A 191 -6.28 -25.93 14.98
N VAL A 192 -5.54 -25.28 15.87
CA VAL A 192 -6.10 -24.26 16.77
C VAL A 192 -6.36 -23.00 15.94
N GLU A 193 -7.50 -22.33 16.12
CA GLU A 193 -7.89 -21.09 15.41
C GLU A 193 -6.80 -20.01 15.45
N GLU A 194 -6.05 -19.92 16.56
CA GLU A 194 -4.90 -19.03 16.71
C GLU A 194 -3.78 -19.34 15.70
N GLU A 195 -3.56 -20.61 15.37
CA GLU A 195 -2.54 -21.03 14.40
C GLU A 195 -2.89 -20.55 12.99
N GLU A 196 -4.17 -20.49 12.63
CA GLU A 196 -4.61 -20.00 11.33
C GLU A 196 -4.38 -18.50 11.20
N THR A 197 -4.61 -17.73 12.27
CA THR A 197 -4.56 -16.26 12.24
C THR A 197 -3.16 -15.72 11.93
N TRP A 198 -2.10 -16.23 12.57
CA TRP A 198 -0.75 -15.71 12.31
C TRP A 198 -0.18 -16.16 10.96
N VAL A 199 -0.57 -17.34 10.48
CA VAL A 199 -0.20 -17.83 9.15
C VAL A 199 -0.88 -17.00 8.07
N GLU A 200 -2.15 -16.63 8.25
CA GLU A 200 -2.87 -15.73 7.35
C GLU A 200 -2.19 -14.35 7.28
N ASN A 201 -1.91 -13.72 8.43
CA ASN A 201 -1.20 -12.43 8.48
C ASN A 201 0.17 -12.51 7.80
N LEU A 202 0.92 -13.59 8.00
CA LEU A 202 2.19 -13.80 7.33
C LEU A 202 2.03 -13.87 5.81
N HIS A 203 1.07 -14.66 5.31
CA HIS A 203 0.83 -14.80 3.88
C HIS A 203 0.40 -13.49 3.24
N GLU A 204 -0.43 -12.69 3.92
CA GLU A 204 -0.81 -11.36 3.46
C GLU A 204 0.41 -10.45 3.28
N GLY A 205 1.35 -10.43 4.24
CA GLY A 205 2.58 -9.64 4.12
C GLY A 205 3.50 -10.10 2.97
N GLU A 206 3.60 -11.42 2.76
CA GLU A 206 4.33 -12.00 1.61
C GLU A 206 3.66 -11.66 0.27
N ASP A 207 2.32 -11.69 0.23
CA ASP A 207 1.51 -11.41 -0.96
C ASP A 207 1.47 -9.92 -1.31
N GLU A 208 1.46 -9.02 -0.31
CA GLU A 208 1.66 -7.58 -0.48
C GLU A 208 3.03 -7.29 -1.11
N ALA A 209 4.10 -7.92 -0.61
CA ALA A 209 5.44 -7.77 -1.17
C ALA A 209 5.52 -8.23 -2.63
N TYR A 210 4.92 -9.38 -2.94
CA TYR A 210 4.79 -9.89 -4.31
C TYR A 210 4.06 -8.90 -5.22
N ALA A 211 2.88 -8.43 -4.81
CA ALA A 211 2.05 -7.54 -5.63
C ALA A 211 2.77 -6.23 -5.94
N LEU A 212 3.43 -5.61 -4.96
CA LEU A 212 4.17 -4.36 -5.14
C LEU A 212 5.37 -4.51 -6.08
N VAL A 213 6.16 -5.57 -5.93
CA VAL A 213 7.38 -5.77 -6.74
C VAL A 213 7.05 -6.13 -8.17
N VAL A 214 6.11 -7.05 -8.38
CA VAL A 214 5.71 -7.47 -9.73
C VAL A 214 4.98 -6.33 -10.45
N SER A 215 4.08 -5.62 -9.77
CA SER A 215 3.40 -4.46 -10.37
C SER A 215 4.37 -3.34 -10.75
N PHE A 216 5.41 -3.11 -9.94
CA PHE A 216 6.49 -2.18 -10.29
C PHE A 216 7.22 -2.64 -11.56
N CYS A 217 7.59 -3.92 -11.67
CA CYS A 217 8.23 -4.42 -12.88
C CYS A 217 7.34 -4.30 -14.13
N ILE A 218 6.03 -4.51 -13.98
CA ILE A 218 5.04 -4.31 -15.06
C ILE A 218 4.92 -2.83 -15.42
N SER A 219 4.84 -1.93 -14.43
CA SER A 219 4.73 -0.50 -14.67
C SER A 219 5.96 0.05 -15.39
N GLN A 220 7.17 -0.44 -15.07
CA GLN A 220 8.39 -0.10 -15.81
C GLN A 220 8.34 -0.54 -17.29
N ILE A 221 7.76 -1.70 -17.59
CA ILE A 221 7.54 -2.15 -18.97
C ILE A 221 6.55 -1.23 -19.69
N ILE A 222 5.47 -0.82 -19.02
CA ILE A 222 4.48 0.11 -19.55
C ILE A 222 5.14 1.47 -19.83
N THR A 223 5.86 2.04 -18.86
CA THR A 223 6.60 3.30 -19.00
C THR A 223 7.56 3.26 -20.19
N MET A 224 8.35 2.20 -20.31
CA MET A 224 9.24 2.02 -21.47
C MET A 224 8.48 1.90 -22.79
N GLY A 225 7.31 1.26 -22.80
CA GLY A 225 6.44 1.19 -23.98
C GLY A 225 5.86 2.55 -24.38
N VAL A 226 5.62 3.43 -23.40
CA VAL A 226 5.08 4.79 -23.61
C VAL A 226 6.18 5.77 -24.02
N CYS A 227 7.30 5.78 -23.31
CA CYS A 227 8.40 6.75 -23.49
C CYS A 227 9.47 6.28 -24.48
N GLY A 228 9.49 5.00 -24.85
CA GLY A 228 10.52 4.40 -25.70
C GLY A 228 11.88 4.19 -25.00
N GLN A 229 12.00 4.60 -23.74
CA GLN A 229 13.19 4.40 -22.90
C GLN A 229 12.78 3.99 -21.49
N MET A 230 13.63 3.20 -20.83
CA MET A 230 13.42 2.83 -19.44
C MET A 230 13.91 3.95 -18.53
N GLU A 231 13.03 4.50 -17.71
CA GLU A 231 13.40 5.50 -16.71
C GLU A 231 14.20 4.86 -15.57
N HIS A 232 15.15 5.60 -15.03
CA HIS A 232 15.84 5.17 -13.83
C HIS A 232 14.85 5.14 -12.66
N VAL A 233 14.99 4.18 -11.75
CA VAL A 233 14.02 3.93 -10.65
C VAL A 233 13.75 5.19 -9.81
N GLN A 234 14.69 6.13 -9.74
CA GLN A 234 14.61 7.34 -8.90
C GLN A 234 14.78 8.67 -9.68
N ASP A 235 15.23 8.62 -10.94
CA ASP A 235 15.64 9.81 -11.69
C ASP A 235 14.78 10.03 -12.94
N ALA A 236 13.53 10.43 -12.75
CA ALA A 236 12.73 10.99 -13.83
C ALA A 236 13.18 12.43 -14.07
N ALA A 237 14.38 12.66 -14.62
CA ALA A 237 14.78 14.00 -15.08
C ALA A 237 14.22 14.32 -16.47
N THR A 238 13.59 13.35 -17.13
CA THR A 238 13.07 13.48 -18.48
C THR A 238 11.83 14.35 -18.50
N GLU A 239 11.80 15.31 -19.43
CA GLU A 239 10.58 16.01 -19.78
C GLU A 239 9.63 15.03 -20.46
N HIS A 240 8.38 15.01 -20.02
CA HIS A 240 7.33 14.17 -20.60
C HIS A 240 6.36 15.03 -21.39
N THR A 241 5.85 14.49 -22.47
CA THR A 241 4.82 15.10 -23.31
C THR A 241 3.43 14.81 -22.76
N LEU A 242 2.45 15.68 -23.05
CA LEU A 242 1.04 15.42 -22.73
C LEU A 242 0.54 14.07 -23.27
N ARG A 243 1.07 13.65 -24.43
CA ARG A 243 0.73 12.36 -25.04
C ARG A 243 1.14 11.18 -24.16
N GLU A 244 2.35 11.20 -23.60
CA GLU A 244 2.82 10.16 -22.68
C GLU A 244 1.98 10.13 -21.39
N VAL A 245 1.64 11.30 -20.84
CA VAL A 245 0.73 11.41 -19.68
C VAL A 245 -0.64 10.80 -19.97
N LEU A 246 -1.23 11.08 -21.14
CA LEU A 246 -2.51 10.51 -21.54
C LEU A 246 -2.43 8.98 -21.72
N PHE A 247 -1.33 8.45 -22.26
CA PHE A 247 -1.14 7.01 -22.38
C PHE A 247 -0.95 6.32 -21.02
N MET A 248 -0.20 6.90 -20.08
CA MET A 248 -0.13 6.35 -18.71
C MET A 248 -1.49 6.37 -18.02
N THR A 249 -2.27 7.42 -18.24
CA THR A 249 -3.64 7.52 -17.72
C THR A 249 -4.52 6.40 -18.30
N PHE A 250 -4.40 6.13 -19.60
CA PHE A 250 -5.10 5.02 -20.26
C PHE A 250 -4.74 3.67 -19.62
N TRP A 251 -3.46 3.40 -19.36
CA TRP A 251 -3.03 2.16 -18.71
C TRP A 251 -3.51 2.06 -17.25
N GLY A 252 -3.56 3.17 -16.51
CA GLY A 252 -4.15 3.23 -15.18
C GLY A 252 -5.64 2.87 -15.19
N VAL A 253 -6.40 3.47 -16.10
CA VAL A 253 -7.84 3.19 -16.27
C VAL A 253 -8.08 1.75 -16.75
N LEU A 254 -7.27 1.24 -17.68
CA LEU A 254 -7.35 -0.16 -18.13
C LEU A 254 -7.10 -1.12 -16.95
N SER A 255 -6.11 -0.84 -16.11
CA SER A 255 -5.80 -1.65 -14.93
C SER A 255 -6.94 -1.63 -13.91
N LEU A 256 -7.64 -0.49 -13.75
CA LEU A 256 -8.86 -0.41 -12.95
C LEU A 256 -9.99 -1.30 -13.52
N PHE A 257 -10.21 -1.30 -14.83
CA PHE A 257 -11.20 -2.21 -15.44
C PHE A 257 -10.81 -3.68 -15.27
N LEU A 258 -9.53 -4.03 -15.42
CA LEU A 258 -9.03 -5.38 -15.18
C LEU A 258 -9.17 -5.80 -13.72
N LEU A 259 -8.97 -4.87 -12.77
CA LEU A 259 -9.22 -5.10 -11.35
C LEU A 259 -10.71 -5.42 -11.08
N MET A 260 -11.62 -4.63 -11.66
CA MET A 260 -13.06 -4.89 -11.55
C MET A 260 -13.43 -6.25 -12.15
N ALA A 261 -12.89 -6.59 -13.33
CA ALA A 261 -13.11 -7.88 -13.97
C ALA A 261 -12.54 -9.05 -13.14
N ALA A 262 -11.33 -8.91 -12.59
CA ALA A 262 -10.73 -9.93 -11.72
C ALA A 262 -11.54 -10.13 -10.44
N THR A 263 -12.16 -9.08 -9.90
CA THR A 263 -13.05 -9.16 -8.74
C THR A 263 -14.35 -9.88 -9.06
N TRP A 264 -14.95 -9.54 -10.20
CA TRP A 264 -16.14 -10.21 -10.70
C TRP A 264 -15.91 -11.71 -10.99
N ILE A 265 -14.80 -12.06 -11.66
CA ILE A 265 -14.45 -13.46 -11.96
C ILE A 265 -14.26 -14.27 -10.68
N ARG A 266 -13.52 -13.73 -9.70
CA ARG A 266 -13.30 -14.38 -8.41
C ARG A 266 -14.62 -14.70 -7.73
N TYR A 267 -15.52 -13.73 -7.68
CA TYR A 267 -16.82 -13.88 -7.05
C TYR A 267 -17.64 -15.01 -7.66
N HIS A 268 -17.78 -15.03 -8.98
CA HIS A 268 -18.56 -16.07 -9.66
C HIS A 268 -17.91 -17.46 -9.55
N CYS A 269 -16.59 -17.53 -9.56
CA CYS A 269 -15.87 -18.78 -9.36
C CYS A 269 -16.03 -19.34 -7.93
N GLU A 270 -16.09 -18.48 -6.92
CA GLU A 270 -16.31 -18.87 -5.52
C GLU A 270 -17.74 -19.37 -5.30
N SER A 271 -18.74 -18.71 -5.91
CA SER A 271 -20.15 -19.11 -5.84
C SER A 271 -20.42 -20.47 -6.51
N ALA A 272 -19.75 -20.76 -7.63
CA ALA A 272 -19.95 -22.01 -8.38
C ALA A 272 -19.32 -23.26 -7.73
N HIS A 273 -18.44 -23.10 -6.75
CA HIS A 273 -17.74 -24.22 -6.11
C HIS A 273 -17.85 -24.13 -4.58
N ARG A 274 -18.89 -24.77 -4.01
CA ARG A 274 -18.85 -25.24 -2.61
C ARG A 274 -17.59 -26.10 -2.45
N GLN A 275 -16.59 -25.54 -1.81
CA GLN A 275 -15.21 -26.01 -1.84
C GLN A 275 -15.09 -27.46 -1.38
N LYS A 276 -14.53 -28.33 -2.24
CA LYS A 276 -13.90 -29.55 -1.75
C LYS A 276 -12.49 -29.18 -1.27
N PRO A 277 -12.13 -29.44 -0.01
CA PRO A 277 -10.78 -29.19 0.49
C PRO A 277 -9.78 -30.04 -0.30
N GLY A 278 -8.74 -29.43 -0.89
CA GLY A 278 -7.56 -30.17 -1.37
C GLY A 278 -7.04 -29.94 -2.79
N ARG A 279 -7.57 -29.02 -3.61
CA ARG A 279 -6.98 -28.76 -4.95
C ARG A 279 -6.72 -27.29 -5.22
N PHE A 280 -5.43 -26.91 -5.11
CA PHE A 280 -4.84 -25.62 -5.47
C PHE A 280 -5.45 -24.40 -4.77
N ASN A 281 -4.62 -23.50 -4.26
CA ASN A 281 -5.07 -22.30 -3.55
C ASN A 281 -5.58 -21.22 -4.52
N ARG A 282 -6.63 -21.55 -5.31
CA ARG A 282 -7.24 -20.69 -6.33
C ARG A 282 -7.68 -19.35 -5.76
N LYS A 283 -8.16 -19.35 -4.52
CA LYS A 283 -8.54 -18.15 -3.77
C LYS A 283 -7.36 -17.17 -3.67
N ARG A 284 -6.22 -17.66 -3.16
CA ARG A 284 -4.98 -16.87 -3.03
C ARG A 284 -4.47 -16.35 -4.37
N THR A 285 -4.51 -17.15 -5.44
CA THR A 285 -4.10 -16.67 -6.77
C THR A 285 -5.00 -15.55 -7.29
N ALA A 286 -6.31 -15.64 -7.06
CA ALA A 286 -7.25 -14.58 -7.46
C ALA A 286 -7.05 -13.30 -6.64
N GLU A 287 -6.81 -13.42 -5.33
CA GLU A 287 -6.45 -12.31 -4.43
C GLU A 287 -5.16 -11.63 -4.90
N ASN A 288 -4.12 -12.41 -5.18
CA ASN A 288 -2.84 -11.87 -5.66
C ASN A 288 -2.98 -11.18 -7.01
N LEU A 289 -3.84 -11.68 -7.91
CA LEU A 289 -4.12 -11.03 -9.18
C LEU A 289 -4.84 -9.69 -8.99
N GLN A 290 -5.80 -9.62 -8.06
CA GLN A 290 -6.50 -8.38 -7.72
C GLN A 290 -5.53 -7.35 -7.14
N ASN A 291 -4.76 -7.74 -6.13
CA ASN A 291 -3.76 -6.88 -5.51
C ASN A 291 -2.73 -6.40 -6.53
N LEU A 292 -2.30 -7.28 -7.46
CA LEU A 292 -1.40 -6.92 -8.55
C LEU A 292 -2.01 -5.84 -9.46
N MET A 293 -3.25 -6.02 -9.93
CA MET A 293 -3.91 -5.04 -10.80
C MET A 293 -4.15 -3.70 -10.09
N ALA A 294 -4.50 -3.74 -8.79
CA ALA A 294 -4.62 -2.54 -7.97
C ALA A 294 -3.28 -1.80 -7.87
N CYS A 295 -2.17 -2.51 -7.64
CA CYS A 295 -0.85 -1.88 -7.58
C CYS A 295 -0.41 -1.33 -8.94
N VAL A 296 -0.65 -2.04 -10.06
CA VAL A 296 -0.35 -1.53 -11.41
C VAL A 296 -1.14 -0.25 -11.70
N MET A 297 -2.43 -0.20 -11.34
CA MET A 297 -3.24 1.01 -11.42
C MET A 297 -2.60 2.16 -10.63
N SER A 298 -2.18 1.92 -9.38
CA SER A 298 -1.53 2.92 -8.54
C SER A 298 -0.23 3.43 -9.15
N TRP A 299 0.65 2.56 -9.66
CA TRP A 299 1.89 2.99 -10.32
C TRP A 299 1.64 3.84 -11.57
N CYS A 300 0.64 3.47 -12.39
CA CYS A 300 0.29 4.24 -13.58
C CYS A 300 -0.26 5.63 -13.22
N PHE A 301 -1.15 5.73 -12.22
CA PHE A 301 -1.66 7.03 -11.78
C PHE A 301 -0.61 7.88 -11.06
N LEU A 302 0.33 7.26 -10.36
CA LEU A 302 1.50 7.96 -9.80
C LEU A 302 2.34 8.62 -10.90
N ALA A 303 2.63 7.89 -11.98
CA ALA A 303 3.32 8.44 -13.14
C ALA A 303 2.50 9.56 -13.81
N THR A 304 1.21 9.33 -14.06
CA THR A 304 0.31 10.36 -14.61
C THR A 304 0.32 11.66 -13.80
N SER A 305 0.19 11.58 -12.48
CA SER A 305 0.08 12.76 -11.63
C SER A 305 1.40 13.55 -11.58
N THR A 306 2.52 12.85 -11.45
CA THR A 306 3.84 13.47 -11.38
C THR A 306 4.26 14.08 -12.72
N TRP A 307 4.09 13.35 -13.83
CA TRP A 307 4.39 13.86 -15.17
C TRP A 307 3.45 14.98 -15.58
N GLY A 308 2.14 14.84 -15.29
CA GLY A 308 1.14 15.85 -15.58
C GLY A 308 1.40 17.17 -14.87
N LEU A 309 1.80 17.14 -13.60
CA LEU A 309 2.15 18.36 -12.86
C LEU A 309 3.45 19.01 -13.33
N ARG A 310 4.42 18.22 -13.82
CA ARG A 310 5.66 18.76 -14.40
C ARG A 310 5.46 19.52 -15.71
N LEU A 311 4.35 19.29 -16.42
CA LEU A 311 3.96 20.12 -17.57
C LEU A 311 3.63 21.57 -17.16
N VAL A 312 3.29 21.80 -15.89
CA VAL A 312 2.85 23.10 -15.37
C VAL A 312 3.88 23.68 -14.39
N ILE A 313 4.48 22.84 -13.57
CA ILE A 313 5.44 23.21 -12.51
C ILE A 313 6.84 22.80 -12.97
N HIS A 314 7.70 23.79 -13.23
CA HIS A 314 9.06 23.58 -13.72
C HIS A 314 10.00 23.01 -12.66
N MET A 315 9.70 23.20 -11.37
CA MET A 315 10.50 22.67 -10.26
C MET A 315 10.06 21.23 -9.93
N PRO A 316 10.90 20.21 -10.21
CA PRO A 316 10.49 18.81 -10.09
C PRO A 316 10.14 18.39 -8.65
N GLU A 317 10.81 18.97 -7.65
CA GLU A 317 10.58 18.74 -6.23
C GLU A 317 9.20 19.27 -5.81
N LEU A 318 8.89 20.51 -6.21
CA LEU A 318 7.58 21.11 -5.96
C LEU A 318 6.47 20.36 -6.70
N ALA A 319 6.73 19.86 -7.90
CA ALA A 319 5.78 19.04 -8.66
C ALA A 319 5.47 17.72 -7.94
N ARG A 320 6.47 17.03 -7.38
CA ARG A 320 6.28 15.80 -6.57
C ARG A 320 5.43 16.07 -5.33
N ILE A 321 5.74 17.13 -4.58
CA ILE A 321 4.99 17.52 -3.38
C ILE A 321 3.55 17.89 -3.73
N THR A 322 3.36 18.71 -4.77
CA THR A 322 2.03 19.13 -5.23
C THR A 322 1.22 17.93 -5.73
N SER A 323 1.89 16.94 -6.35
CA SER A 323 1.27 15.68 -6.76
C SER A 323 0.69 14.93 -5.57
N ALA A 324 1.43 14.82 -4.46
CA ALA A 324 0.93 14.15 -3.27
C ALA A 324 -0.34 14.80 -2.71
N PHE A 325 -0.38 16.13 -2.64
CA PHE A 325 -1.58 16.86 -2.21
C PHE A 325 -2.77 16.66 -3.17
N CYS A 326 -2.56 16.84 -4.47
CA CYS A 326 -3.60 16.68 -5.48
C CYS A 326 -4.17 15.26 -5.49
N VAL A 327 -3.30 14.25 -5.48
CA VAL A 327 -3.72 12.84 -5.50
C VAL A 327 -4.46 12.48 -4.22
N THR A 328 -4.03 12.96 -3.04
CA THR A 328 -4.77 12.70 -1.80
C THR A 328 -6.16 13.34 -1.84
N LEU A 329 -6.28 14.58 -2.32
CA LEU A 329 -7.58 15.24 -2.43
C LEU A 329 -8.53 14.47 -3.35
N VAL A 330 -8.04 14.05 -4.53
CA VAL A 330 -8.81 13.23 -5.48
C VAL A 330 -9.18 11.89 -4.85
N ALA A 331 -8.23 11.21 -4.20
CA ALA A 331 -8.47 9.94 -3.54
C ALA A 331 -9.54 10.03 -2.45
N ILE A 332 -9.51 11.06 -1.60
CA ILE A 332 -10.53 11.28 -0.56
C ILE A 332 -11.92 11.47 -1.18
N VAL A 333 -12.04 12.29 -2.23
CA VAL A 333 -13.30 12.48 -2.94
C VAL A 333 -13.78 11.16 -3.54
N CYS A 334 -12.90 10.41 -4.21
CA CYS A 334 -13.22 9.11 -4.76
C CYS A 334 -13.66 8.10 -3.69
N ILE A 335 -12.97 8.02 -2.56
CA ILE A 335 -13.33 7.11 -1.46
C ILE A 335 -14.73 7.44 -0.94
N VAL A 336 -15.03 8.71 -0.67
CA VAL A 336 -16.38 9.12 -0.22
C VAL A 336 -17.44 8.78 -1.25
N LEU A 337 -17.17 8.96 -2.55
CA LEU A 337 -18.14 8.63 -3.60
C LEU A 337 -18.33 7.11 -3.75
N LEU A 338 -17.24 6.34 -3.74
CA LEU A 338 -17.29 4.87 -3.87
C LEU A 338 -17.96 4.21 -2.66
N ASP A 339 -17.71 4.73 -1.46
CA ASP A 339 -18.33 4.28 -0.22
C ASP A 339 -19.85 4.53 -0.23
N ARG A 340 -20.28 5.74 -0.63
CA ARG A 340 -21.71 6.03 -0.81
C ARG A 340 -22.38 5.12 -1.84
N LEU A 341 -21.66 4.74 -2.90
CA LEU A 341 -22.18 3.77 -3.88
C LEU A 341 -22.26 2.37 -3.28
N ALA A 342 -21.30 1.96 -2.47
CA ALA A 342 -21.31 0.68 -1.76
C ALA A 342 -22.51 0.58 -0.80
N ASP A 343 -22.78 1.65 -0.03
CA ASP A 343 -23.94 1.73 0.85
C ASP A 343 -25.26 1.58 0.12
N ILE A 344 -25.42 2.25 -1.03
CA ILE A 344 -26.64 2.12 -1.85
C ILE A 344 -26.87 0.66 -2.27
N PHE A 345 -25.81 -0.08 -2.58
CA PHE A 345 -25.93 -1.50 -2.92
C PHE A 345 -26.28 -2.37 -1.71
N ARG A 346 -25.73 -2.04 -0.54
CA ARG A 346 -26.01 -2.73 0.72
C ARG A 346 -27.45 -2.53 1.19
N ASP A 347 -27.96 -1.30 1.18
CA ASP A 347 -29.32 -0.97 1.60
C ASP A 347 -30.37 -1.66 0.71
N ARG A 348 -30.11 -1.75 -0.60
CA ARG A 348 -30.97 -2.49 -1.53
C ARG A 348 -31.04 -3.97 -1.19
N LYS A 349 -29.92 -4.57 -0.77
CA LYS A 349 -29.87 -5.96 -0.33
C LYS A 349 -30.69 -6.19 0.94
N ALA A 350 -30.52 -5.33 1.94
CA ALA A 350 -31.25 -5.43 3.21
C ALA A 350 -32.78 -5.30 3.01
N LEU A 351 -33.22 -4.37 2.16
CA LEU A 351 -34.64 -4.23 1.82
C LEU A 351 -35.20 -5.47 1.10
N GLN A 352 -34.38 -6.10 0.28
CA GLN A 352 -34.80 -7.28 -0.46
C GLN A 352 -34.95 -8.50 0.46
N GLU A 353 -34.08 -8.66 1.46
CA GLU A 353 -34.18 -9.70 2.50
C GLU A 353 -35.46 -9.51 3.35
N ILE A 354 -35.84 -8.28 3.70
CA ILE A 354 -37.07 -8.00 4.48
C ILE A 354 -38.35 -8.27 3.67
N GLY A 355 -38.34 -8.00 2.36
CA GLY A 355 -39.50 -8.26 1.49
C GLY A 355 -39.78 -9.75 1.28
N ASP A 356 -38.77 -10.58 1.49
CA ASP A 356 -38.79 -12.01 1.18
C ASP A 356 -39.50 -12.84 2.29
N ASP A 357 -39.47 -12.39 3.55
CA ASP A 357 -40.05 -13.15 4.69
C ASP A 357 -41.59 -13.31 4.65
N GLY A 358 -42.29 -12.66 3.71
CA GLY A 358 -43.75 -12.77 3.54
C GLY A 358 -44.25 -13.32 2.19
N GLU A 359 -43.43 -13.29 1.12
CA GLU A 359 -43.83 -13.70 -0.25
C GLU A 359 -42.91 -14.76 -0.90
N VAL A 360 -41.78 -15.13 -0.28
CA VAL A 360 -40.79 -16.08 -0.85
C VAL A 360 -41.31 -17.48 -1.06
N GLU A 361 -42.17 -17.96 -0.18
CA GLU A 361 -42.69 -19.32 -0.30
C GLU A 361 -43.49 -19.51 -1.60
N ALA A 362 -44.10 -18.44 -2.13
CA ALA A 362 -44.81 -18.48 -3.41
C ALA A 362 -43.90 -18.24 -4.63
N MET A 363 -42.79 -17.51 -4.47
CA MET A 363 -41.85 -17.25 -5.58
C MET A 363 -40.80 -18.35 -5.78
N MET A 364 -40.43 -19.09 -4.73
CA MET A 364 -39.51 -20.24 -4.82
C MET A 364 -40.07 -21.39 -5.67
N GLU A 365 -41.39 -21.51 -5.86
CA GLU A 365 -41.99 -22.48 -6.78
C GLU A 365 -41.79 -22.11 -8.27
N SER A 366 -41.40 -20.87 -8.59
CA SER A 366 -41.33 -20.41 -9.99
C SER A 366 -39.99 -20.63 -10.70
N GLY A 367 -38.96 -21.14 -10.03
CA GLY A 367 -37.73 -21.70 -10.63
C GLY A 367 -36.80 -20.78 -11.44
N ASP A 368 -37.26 -19.61 -11.94
CA ASP A 368 -36.59 -18.91 -13.06
C ASP A 368 -36.00 -17.52 -12.71
N LYS A 369 -36.11 -17.03 -11.47
CA LYS A 369 -35.70 -15.65 -11.13
C LYS A 369 -34.67 -15.47 -10.00
N VAL A 370 -34.15 -16.56 -9.44
CA VAL A 370 -33.17 -16.50 -8.33
C VAL A 370 -31.78 -15.99 -8.77
N GLY A 371 -31.52 -15.86 -10.08
CA GLY A 371 -30.21 -15.45 -10.61
C GLY A 371 -29.83 -13.97 -10.44
N ILE A 372 -30.78 -13.05 -10.24
CA ILE A 372 -30.51 -11.59 -10.19
C ILE A 372 -30.22 -11.09 -8.76
N LEU A 373 -30.59 -11.89 -7.77
CA LEU A 373 -30.53 -11.58 -6.34
C LEU A 373 -29.13 -11.73 -5.72
N VAL A 374 -28.22 -12.39 -6.42
CA VAL A 374 -26.95 -12.86 -5.88
C VAL A 374 -25.79 -11.87 -6.12
N ASP A 375 -25.96 -10.68 -6.70
CA ASP A 375 -24.80 -9.85 -7.13
C ASP A 375 -24.43 -8.64 -6.25
N SER A 376 -25.21 -8.28 -5.23
CA SER A 376 -24.96 -7.03 -4.47
C SER A 376 -23.68 -7.05 -3.63
N GLY A 377 -23.32 -8.19 -3.02
CA GLY A 377 -22.09 -8.33 -2.23
C GLY A 377 -20.80 -8.27 -3.06
N THR A 378 -20.88 -8.55 -4.37
CA THR A 378 -19.75 -8.47 -5.30
C THR A 378 -19.27 -7.05 -5.49
N HIS A 379 -20.24 -6.14 -5.66
CA HIS A 379 -19.98 -4.74 -5.95
C HIS A 379 -19.27 -4.07 -4.78
N GLU A 380 -19.72 -4.33 -3.55
CA GLU A 380 -19.09 -3.80 -2.34
C GLU A 380 -17.61 -4.22 -2.23
N LYS A 381 -17.31 -5.52 -2.34
CA LYS A 381 -15.92 -6.02 -2.29
C LYS A 381 -15.04 -5.41 -3.37
N THR A 382 -15.60 -5.22 -4.57
CA THR A 382 -14.90 -4.57 -5.68
C THR A 382 -14.56 -3.12 -5.35
N LEU A 383 -15.53 -2.35 -4.85
CA LEU A 383 -15.34 -0.96 -4.46
C LEU A 383 -14.30 -0.83 -3.34
N ARG A 384 -14.34 -1.70 -2.33
CA ARG A 384 -13.33 -1.75 -1.25
C ARG A 384 -11.92 -2.05 -1.78
N THR A 385 -11.81 -2.93 -2.77
CA THR A 385 -10.50 -3.23 -3.40
C THR A 385 -9.96 -2.01 -4.15
N VAL A 386 -10.82 -1.24 -4.82
CA VAL A 386 -10.44 0.03 -5.48
C VAL A 386 -9.99 1.06 -4.44
N ILE A 387 -10.69 1.17 -3.30
CA ILE A 387 -10.31 2.05 -2.18
C ILE A 387 -8.91 1.70 -1.66
N ASN A 388 -8.61 0.40 -1.48
CA ASN A 388 -7.27 -0.05 -1.09
C ASN A 388 -6.19 0.34 -2.13
N GLY A 389 -6.50 0.25 -3.44
CA GLY A 389 -5.61 0.71 -4.50
C GLY A 389 -5.36 2.23 -4.46
N LEU A 390 -6.38 3.03 -4.15
CA LEU A 390 -6.25 4.48 -3.95
C LEU A 390 -5.39 4.79 -2.72
N ALA A 391 -5.56 4.05 -1.63
CA ALA A 391 -4.74 4.21 -0.43
C ALA A 391 -3.26 3.94 -0.70
N LEU A 392 -2.96 2.88 -1.47
CA LEU A 392 -1.60 2.60 -1.92
C LEU A 392 -1.06 3.74 -2.80
N LEU A 393 -1.85 4.24 -3.75
CA LEU A 393 -1.47 5.37 -4.61
C LEU A 393 -1.11 6.61 -3.77
N VAL A 394 -1.92 6.95 -2.76
CA VAL A 394 -1.62 8.05 -1.83
C VAL A 394 -0.29 7.79 -1.12
N GLY A 395 -0.09 6.59 -0.58
CA GLY A 395 1.16 6.19 0.06
C GLY A 395 2.39 6.39 -0.83
N LEU A 396 2.33 5.94 -2.08
CA LEU A 396 3.43 6.07 -3.04
C LEU A 396 3.68 7.53 -3.47
N THR A 397 2.64 8.36 -3.59
CA THR A 397 2.85 9.79 -3.90
C THR A 397 3.55 10.54 -2.77
N TRP A 398 3.19 10.23 -1.51
CA TRP A 398 3.82 10.83 -0.35
C TRP A 398 5.26 10.35 -0.20
N ASP A 399 5.57 9.10 -0.53
CA ASP A 399 6.94 8.60 -0.58
C ASP A 399 7.83 9.47 -1.48
N LEU A 400 7.42 9.74 -2.72
CA LEU A 400 8.16 10.62 -3.64
C LEU A 400 8.32 12.06 -3.12
N ALA A 401 7.30 12.58 -2.43
CA ALA A 401 7.37 13.92 -1.83
C ALA A 401 8.37 13.98 -0.66
N PHE A 402 8.43 12.92 0.15
CA PHE A 402 9.40 12.81 1.24
C PHE A 402 10.81 12.54 0.76
N GLU A 403 11.01 11.74 -0.29
CA GLU A 403 12.31 11.54 -0.91
C GLU A 403 12.92 12.89 -1.36
N ALA A 404 12.12 13.72 -2.03
CA ALA A 404 12.54 15.08 -2.41
C ALA A 404 12.89 15.94 -1.19
N SER A 405 12.12 15.83 -0.10
CA SER A 405 12.39 16.56 1.14
C SER A 405 13.69 16.10 1.82
N ASN A 406 13.95 14.78 1.82
CA ASN A 406 15.17 14.21 2.38
C ASN A 406 16.40 14.65 1.58
N GLU A 407 16.32 14.66 0.26
CA GLU A 407 17.37 15.16 -0.63
C GLU A 407 17.74 16.60 -0.26
N VAL A 408 16.75 17.49 -0.12
CA VAL A 408 16.97 18.88 0.31
C VAL A 408 17.63 18.98 1.68
N ILE A 409 17.23 18.15 2.67
CA ILE A 409 17.83 18.15 4.01
C ILE A 409 19.28 17.64 3.98
N VAL A 410 19.54 16.59 3.21
CA VAL A 410 20.86 15.96 3.08
C VAL A 410 21.83 16.86 2.32
N GLU A 411 21.36 17.63 1.34
CA GLU A 411 22.19 18.52 0.54
C GLU A 411 22.30 19.93 1.10
N GLY A 412 21.30 20.39 1.85
CA GLY A 412 21.16 21.78 2.29
C GLY A 412 22.20 22.24 3.32
N SER A 413 22.81 21.32 4.09
CA SER A 413 23.79 21.68 5.12
C SER A 413 25.22 21.23 4.80
N SER A 414 26.22 22.01 5.22
CA SER A 414 27.64 21.65 5.05
C SER A 414 28.04 20.40 5.83
N PHE A 415 27.36 20.12 6.95
CA PHE A 415 27.53 18.90 7.73
C PHE A 415 26.90 17.70 7.02
N SER A 416 25.65 17.86 6.55
CA SER A 416 24.91 16.80 5.86
C SER A 416 25.60 16.34 4.58
N ARG A 417 26.14 17.28 3.78
CA ARG A 417 26.94 16.96 2.59
C ARG A 417 28.21 16.16 2.89
N LYS A 418 28.83 16.37 4.05
CA LYS A 418 30.01 15.60 4.49
C LYS A 418 29.64 14.22 5.02
N HIS A 419 28.43 14.08 5.57
CA HIS A 419 27.98 12.85 6.24
C HIS A 419 26.57 12.42 5.81
N PRO A 420 26.30 12.24 4.49
CA PRO A 420 24.94 12.01 4.00
C PRO A 420 24.33 10.74 4.56
N VAL A 421 25.13 9.68 4.69
CA VAL A 421 24.69 8.39 5.27
C VAL A 421 24.24 8.54 6.72
N ILE A 422 24.98 9.31 7.52
CA ILE A 422 24.65 9.51 8.93
C ILE A 422 23.35 10.31 9.04
N CYS A 423 23.19 11.34 8.21
CA CYS A 423 21.97 12.14 8.16
C CYS A 423 20.75 11.30 7.76
N GLU A 424 20.85 10.49 6.70
CA GLU A 424 19.76 9.60 6.27
C GLU A 424 19.37 8.60 7.39
N ILE A 425 20.34 7.98 8.06
CA ILE A 425 20.08 7.06 9.19
C ILE A 425 19.43 7.79 10.37
N ILE A 426 19.90 9.00 10.72
CA ILE A 426 19.32 9.79 11.81
C ILE A 426 17.87 10.16 11.49
N ILE A 427 17.60 10.63 10.27
CA ILE A 427 16.24 10.99 9.82
C ILE A 427 15.33 9.77 9.89
N ALA A 428 15.73 8.65 9.30
CA ALA A 428 14.94 7.42 9.31
C ALA A 428 14.68 6.91 10.74
N THR A 429 15.69 6.93 11.61
CA THR A 429 15.57 6.47 13.01
C THR A 429 14.69 7.41 13.84
N MET A 430 14.84 8.73 13.67
CA MET A 430 14.01 9.73 14.36
C MET A 430 12.55 9.60 13.94
N LEU A 431 12.29 9.48 12.63
CA LEU A 431 10.93 9.29 12.10
C LEU A 431 10.32 7.99 12.62
N ALA A 432 11.02 6.86 12.52
CA ALA A 432 10.53 5.59 13.05
C ALA A 432 10.29 5.67 14.57
N GLY A 433 11.20 6.27 15.34
CA GLY A 433 11.07 6.42 16.79
C GLY A 433 9.89 7.27 17.25
N ILE A 434 9.46 8.24 16.44
CA ILE A 434 8.32 9.12 16.75
C ILE A 434 7.01 8.54 16.18
N VAL A 435 7.03 8.13 14.91
CA VAL A 435 5.82 7.76 14.16
C VAL A 435 5.36 6.35 14.49
N MET A 436 6.28 5.38 14.61
CA MET A 436 5.91 3.97 14.83
C MET A 436 5.11 3.76 16.13
N PRO A 437 5.49 4.33 17.30
CA PRO A 437 4.70 4.17 18.51
C PRO A 437 3.30 4.78 18.40
N ALA A 438 3.18 5.95 17.77
CA ALA A 438 1.90 6.61 17.56
C ALA A 438 1.01 5.82 16.59
N TRP A 439 1.59 5.31 15.51
CA TRP A 439 0.91 4.47 14.53
C TRP A 439 0.38 3.18 15.16
N LEU A 440 1.23 2.44 15.89
CA LEU A 440 0.85 1.22 16.60
C LEU A 440 -0.27 1.46 17.61
N LYS A 441 -0.17 2.53 18.40
CA LYS A 441 -1.10 2.77 19.50
C LYS A 441 -2.43 3.38 19.06
N HIS A 442 -2.44 4.18 17.99
CA HIS A 442 -3.60 5.02 17.64
C HIS A 442 -4.20 4.73 16.27
N LEU A 443 -3.38 4.36 15.26
CA LEU A 443 -3.85 4.12 13.91
C LEU A 443 -4.20 2.65 13.69
N VAL A 444 -3.30 1.73 14.07
CA VAL A 444 -3.49 0.29 13.86
C VAL A 444 -4.78 -0.24 14.48
N PRO A 445 -5.13 0.06 15.76
CA PRO A 445 -6.35 -0.49 16.35
C PRO A 445 -7.60 -0.03 15.62
N LYS A 446 -7.62 1.20 15.11
CA LYS A 446 -8.76 1.76 14.36
C LYS A 446 -8.84 1.26 12.93
N ALA A 447 -7.70 1.10 12.27
CA ALA A 447 -7.62 0.55 10.91
C ALA A 447 -8.06 -0.92 10.86
N ARG A 448 -7.89 -1.66 11.97
CA ARG A 448 -8.26 -3.07 12.09
C ARG A 448 -9.70 -3.32 12.51
N MET A 449 -10.44 -2.29 12.94
CA MET A 449 -11.82 -2.48 13.34
C MET A 449 -12.62 -3.06 12.18
N THR A 450 -13.30 -4.17 12.46
CA THR A 450 -14.22 -4.80 11.51
C THR A 450 -15.44 -3.91 11.29
N ASP A 451 -16.14 -4.09 10.17
CA ASP A 451 -17.34 -3.30 9.87
C ASP A 451 -18.41 -3.45 10.98
N LEU A 452 -18.46 -4.62 11.64
CA LEU A 452 -19.33 -4.89 12.79
C LEU A 452 -18.91 -4.09 14.03
N GLU A 453 -17.63 -4.12 14.41
CA GLU A 453 -17.13 -3.34 15.55
C GLU A 453 -17.27 -1.82 15.33
N ILE A 454 -17.11 -1.38 14.09
CA ILE A 454 -17.35 0.00 13.66
C ILE A 454 -18.83 0.36 13.86
N GLU A 455 -19.75 -0.53 13.47
CA GLU A 455 -21.19 -0.33 13.67
C GLU A 455 -21.59 -0.34 15.14
N GLU A 456 -21.07 -1.30 15.92
CA GLU A 456 -21.31 -1.40 17.36
C GLU A 456 -20.81 -0.17 18.11
N SER A 457 -19.58 0.27 17.84
CA SER A 457 -19.00 1.47 18.45
C SER A 457 -19.78 2.73 18.07
N SER A 458 -20.25 2.84 16.82
CA SER A 458 -21.13 3.93 16.38
C SER A 458 -22.46 3.94 17.12
N ASN A 459 -23.07 2.77 17.29
CA ASN A 459 -24.34 2.61 18.00
C ASN A 459 -24.21 2.95 19.49
N LEU A 460 -23.12 2.53 20.14
CA LEU A 460 -22.80 2.91 21.52
C LEU A 460 -22.64 4.43 21.66
N VAL A 461 -21.91 5.08 20.75
CA VAL A 461 -21.75 6.55 20.77
C VAL A 461 -23.09 7.27 20.59
N LYS A 462 -23.96 6.79 19.71
CA LYS A 462 -25.33 7.32 19.53
C LYS A 462 -26.16 7.15 20.80
N GLN A 463 -26.10 5.98 21.44
CA GLN A 463 -26.80 5.72 22.70
C GLN A 463 -26.33 6.66 23.81
N MET A 464 -25.01 6.82 24.00
CA MET A 464 -24.44 7.74 25.00
C MET A 464 -24.86 9.19 24.75
N LYS A 465 -24.85 9.66 23.50
CA LYS A 465 -25.32 11.02 23.16
C LYS A 465 -26.79 11.22 23.52
N ASN A 466 -27.64 10.23 23.24
CA ASN A 466 -29.07 10.29 23.56
C ASN A 466 -29.32 10.31 25.08
N GLU A 467 -28.55 9.53 25.86
CA GLU A 467 -28.62 9.54 27.32
C GLU A 467 -28.20 10.88 27.91
N VAL A 468 -27.06 11.43 27.44
CA VAL A 468 -26.54 12.73 27.87
C VAL A 468 -27.55 13.84 27.57
N PHE A 469 -28.16 13.84 26.38
CA PHE A 469 -29.18 14.81 26.01
C PHE A 469 -30.46 14.68 26.84
N THR A 470 -30.90 13.45 27.12
CA THR A 470 -32.06 13.17 27.98
C THR A 470 -31.81 13.63 29.40
N ASN A 471 -30.62 13.40 29.94
CA ASN A 471 -30.22 13.85 31.27
C ASN A 471 -30.12 15.38 31.36
N MET A 472 -29.57 16.04 30.34
CA MET A 472 -29.60 17.51 30.25
C MET A 472 -31.03 18.05 30.25
N LYS A 473 -31.93 17.49 29.43
CA LYS A 473 -33.35 17.88 29.41
C LYS A 473 -34.02 17.72 30.77
N ARG A 474 -33.78 16.60 31.47
CA ARG A 474 -34.30 16.36 32.84
C ARG A 474 -33.78 17.40 33.82
N ASN A 475 -32.48 17.71 33.79
CA ASN A 475 -31.85 18.71 34.66
C ASN A 475 -32.37 20.14 34.39
N PHE A 476 -32.67 20.49 33.14
CA PHE A 476 -33.29 21.77 32.82
C PHE A 476 -34.74 21.84 33.27
N ALA A 477 -35.50 20.74 33.15
CA ALA A 477 -36.87 20.67 33.63
C ALA A 477 -36.95 20.75 35.16
N SER A 478 -36.00 20.14 35.89
CA SER A 478 -35.94 20.21 37.35
C SER A 478 -35.54 21.59 37.87
N LYS A 479 -34.69 22.35 37.15
CA LYS A 479 -34.33 23.72 37.51
C LYS A 479 -35.43 24.77 37.24
N ARG A 480 -36.42 24.44 36.39
CA ARG A 480 -37.57 25.33 36.10
C ARG A 480 -38.73 25.16 37.09
N ARG A 481 -38.77 24.04 37.81
CA ARG A 481 -39.68 23.82 38.93
C ARG A 481 -39.04 24.36 40.19
#